data_AF-A0A484I8D4-F1
#
_entry.id   AF-A0A484I8D4-F1
#
_cell.length_a   1.000
_cell.length_b   1.000
_cell.length_c   1.000
_cell.angle_alpha   90.00
_cell.angle_beta   90.00
_cell.angle_gamma   90.00
#
_symmetry.space_group_name_H-M   'P 1'
#
loop_
_entity.id
_entity.type
_entity.pdbx_description
1 polymer ?
#
loop_
_entity_poly.entity_id
_entity_poly.type
_entity_poly.pdbx_seq_one_letter_code
_entity_poly.pdbx_strand_id
1 'polypeptide(L)'
;MTNQIVKLTTNEIKDNNVKNIAIIGGGLAGLTSAIYLARNGKQVTIIEKSSQFGGRARTTLKDGFYFNQGAHALYINGIAPKILNELNVKYNGKKVDFSKYYIEKKENCINCL
;
A
#
# COMPACT_ATOMS: atom_id res chain seq x y z
N MET A 1 -16.80 -2.45 -18.16
CA MET A 1 -16.14 -2.53 -16.84
C MET A 1 -15.11 -3.64 -16.92
N THR A 2 -13.82 -3.32 -16.89
CA THR A 2 -12.75 -4.31 -17.01
C THR A 2 -12.27 -4.68 -15.60
N ASN A 3 -12.53 -5.91 -15.18
CA ASN A 3 -11.97 -6.45 -13.96
C ASN A 3 -10.49 -6.79 -14.21
N GLN A 4 -9.62 -6.44 -13.27
CA GLN A 4 -8.24 -6.92 -13.28
C GLN A 4 -8.12 -8.14 -12.37
N ILE A 5 -7.55 -9.21 -12.91
CA ILE A 5 -7.23 -10.43 -12.17
C ILE A 5 -5.72 -10.64 -12.29
N VAL A 6 -5.02 -10.63 -11.15
CA VAL A 6 -3.59 -10.96 -11.10
C VAL A 6 -3.42 -12.22 -10.27
N LYS A 7 -2.78 -13.22 -10.87
CA LYS A 7 -2.41 -14.46 -10.21
C LYS A 7 -0.92 -14.40 -9.88
N LEU A 8 -0.60 -14.44 -8.58
CA LEU A 8 0.77 -14.55 -8.10
C LEU A 8 1.02 -16.01 -7.73
N THR A 9 1.96 -16.62 -8.46
CA THR A 9 2.48 -17.96 -8.17
C THR A 9 3.96 -17.83 -7.86
N THR A 10 4.37 -18.19 -6.66
CA THR A 10 5.78 -18.47 -6.39
C THR A 10 6.17 -19.79 -7.05
N ASN A 11 7.42 -19.86 -7.53
CA ASN A 11 8.02 -20.97 -8.27
C ASN A 11 7.46 -22.35 -7.91
N GLU A 12 7.24 -23.15 -8.94
CA GLU A 12 6.58 -24.47 -8.99
C GLU A 12 6.84 -25.38 -7.77
N ILE A 13 6.14 -25.14 -6.66
CA ILE A 13 5.94 -26.15 -5.63
C ILE A 13 4.66 -26.88 -6.03
N LYS A 14 4.83 -28.04 -6.70
CA LYS A 14 3.77 -29.04 -6.90
C LYS A 14 3.46 -29.72 -5.56
N ASP A 15 2.92 -28.96 -4.62
CA ASP A 15 2.30 -29.52 -3.42
C ASP A 15 0.78 -29.49 -3.63
N ASN A 16 0.16 -30.67 -3.60
CA ASN A 16 -1.29 -30.83 -3.80
C ASN A 16 -2.12 -30.20 -2.66
N ASN A 17 -1.47 -29.60 -1.65
CA ASN A 17 -2.11 -28.92 -0.52
C ASN A 17 -1.90 -27.39 -0.49
N VAL A 18 -1.43 -26.77 -1.59
CA VAL A 18 -1.31 -25.30 -1.67
C VAL A 18 -2.70 -24.67 -1.63
N LYS A 19 -3.03 -24.00 -0.51
CA LYS A 19 -4.28 -23.24 -0.38
C LYS A 19 -4.28 -22.07 -1.37
N ASN A 20 -5.28 -22.05 -2.25
CA ASN A 20 -5.56 -20.92 -3.13
C ASN A 20 -6.25 -19.81 -2.33
N ILE A 21 -5.68 -18.62 -2.34
CA ILE A 21 -6.20 -17.46 -1.61
C ILE A 21 -6.72 -16.42 -2.60
N ALA A 22 -7.99 -16.06 -2.47
CA ALA A 22 -8.57 -14.93 -3.19
C ALA A 22 -8.52 -13.67 -2.32
N ILE A 23 -8.04 -12.57 -2.90
CA ILE A 23 -8.02 -11.23 -2.29
C ILE A 23 -8.95 -10.34 -3.10
N ILE A 24 -9.93 -9.75 -2.43
CA ILE A 24 -10.88 -8.81 -3.05
C ILE A 24 -10.40 -7.39 -2.79
N GLY A 25 -10.01 -6.69 -3.86
CA GLY A 25 -9.48 -5.34 -3.81
C GLY A 25 -7.97 -5.28 -4.08
N GLY A 26 -7.60 -4.49 -5.09
CA GLY A 26 -6.25 -4.20 -5.55
C GLY A 26 -5.67 -2.90 -5.00
N GLY A 27 -6.13 -2.47 -3.82
CA GLY A 27 -5.59 -1.31 -3.11
C GLY A 27 -4.27 -1.62 -2.38
N LEU A 28 -3.73 -0.61 -1.69
CA LEU A 28 -2.48 -0.74 -0.92
C LEU A 28 -2.49 -1.96 0.02
N ALA A 29 -3.58 -2.18 0.76
CA ALA A 29 -3.72 -3.31 1.67
C ALA A 29 -3.72 -4.65 0.93
N GLY A 30 -4.56 -4.80 -0.11
CA GLY A 30 -4.67 -6.05 -0.87
C GLY A 30 -3.39 -6.43 -1.59
N LEU A 31 -2.69 -5.46 -2.19
CA LEU A 31 -1.38 -5.68 -2.81
C LEU A 31 -0.32 -6.09 -1.78
N THR A 32 -0.31 -5.42 -0.62
CA THR A 32 0.61 -5.75 0.48
C THR A 32 0.37 -7.18 0.97
N SER A 33 -0.88 -7.55 1.28
CA SER A 33 -1.26 -8.90 1.67
C SER A 33 -0.88 -9.94 0.62
N ALA A 34 -1.10 -9.64 -0.67
CA ALA A 34 -0.76 -10.54 -1.76
C ALA A 34 0.74 -10.84 -1.81
N ILE A 35 1.59 -9.82 -1.62
CA ILE A 35 3.04 -10.01 -1.62
C ILE A 35 3.48 -10.86 -0.43
N TYR A 36 2.99 -10.58 0.78
CA TYR A 36 3.33 -11.38 1.96
C TYR A 36 2.88 -12.84 1.82
N LEU A 37 1.67 -13.08 1.32
CA LEU A 37 1.16 -14.44 1.10
C LEU A 37 1.94 -15.17 0.00
N ALA A 38 2.24 -14.50 -1.11
CA ALA A 38 3.07 -15.06 -2.17
C ALA A 38 4.46 -15.42 -1.64
N ARG A 39 5.15 -14.52 -0.93
CA ARG A 39 6.46 -14.79 -0.30
C ARG A 39 6.44 -16.01 0.65
N ASN A 40 5.28 -16.34 1.23
CA ASN A 40 5.07 -17.52 2.07
C ASN A 40 4.56 -18.76 1.28
N GLY A 41 4.80 -18.81 -0.03
CA GLY A 41 4.51 -19.96 -0.87
C GLY A 41 3.02 -20.17 -1.17
N LYS A 42 2.17 -19.17 -0.97
CA LYS A 42 0.73 -19.29 -1.26
C LYS A 42 0.42 -18.86 -2.69
N GLN A 43 -0.53 -19.56 -3.31
CA GLN A 43 -1.09 -19.14 -4.59
C GLN A 43 -2.16 -18.08 -4.33
N VAL A 44 -1.95 -16.86 -4.85
CA VAL A 44 -2.84 -15.72 -4.58
C VAL A 44 -3.48 -15.23 -5.86
N THR A 45 -4.78 -14.96 -5.83
CA THR A 45 -5.52 -14.28 -6.89
C THR A 45 -6.09 -12.97 -6.35
N ILE A 46 -5.73 -11.85 -6.96
CA ILE A 46 -6.28 -10.54 -6.63
C ILE A 46 -7.39 -10.20 -7.62
N ILE A 47 -8.56 -9.79 -7.13
CA ILE A 47 -9.71 -9.38 -7.93
C ILE A 47 -9.96 -7.89 -7.66
N GLU A 48 -9.77 -7.05 -8.68
CA GLU A 48 -9.99 -5.60 -8.62
C GLU A 48 -11.01 -5.17 -9.68
N LYS A 49 -11.96 -4.33 -9.27
CA LYS A 49 -13.03 -3.80 -10.13
C LYS A 49 -12.54 -2.68 -11.05
N SER A 50 -11.61 -1.87 -10.56
CA SER A 50 -10.97 -0.76 -11.26
C SER A 50 -10.08 -1.25 -12.38
N SER A 51 -9.92 -0.42 -13.41
CA SER A 51 -8.96 -0.64 -14.50
C SER A 51 -7.50 -0.46 -14.09
N GLN A 52 -7.24 0.07 -12.88
CA GLN A 52 -5.90 0.20 -12.32
C GLN A 52 -5.85 -0.20 -10.84
N PHE A 53 -4.75 -0.84 -10.46
CA PHE A 53 -4.38 -1.12 -9.07
C PHE A 53 -4.03 0.17 -8.31
N GLY A 54 -3.94 0.06 -6.98
CA GLY A 54 -3.51 1.13 -6.07
C GLY A 54 -4.64 1.69 -5.20
N GLY A 55 -5.90 1.52 -5.60
CA GLY A 55 -7.05 2.02 -4.82
C GLY A 55 -6.91 3.53 -4.53
N ARG A 56 -6.85 3.90 -3.24
CA ARG A 56 -6.63 5.29 -2.78
C ARG A 56 -5.18 5.77 -2.84
N ALA A 57 -4.22 4.88 -3.07
CA ALA A 57 -2.81 5.21 -3.29
C ALA A 57 -2.55 5.41 -4.81
N ARG A 58 -3.39 6.23 -5.45
CA ARG A 58 -3.31 6.54 -6.88
C ARG A 58 -3.16 8.04 -7.09
N THR A 59 -2.36 8.39 -8.08
CA THR A 59 -2.20 9.76 -8.56
C THR A 59 -2.57 9.78 -10.04
N THR A 60 -3.45 10.69 -10.44
CA THR A 60 -3.82 10.89 -11.84
C THR A 60 -3.21 12.20 -12.35
N LEU A 61 -2.49 12.13 -13.46
CA LEU A 61 -2.01 13.32 -14.18
C LEU A 61 -3.14 13.84 -15.07
N LYS A 62 -3.54 15.09 -14.89
CA LYS A 62 -4.53 15.77 -15.70
C LYS A 62 -4.06 17.20 -15.97
N ASP A 63 -3.95 17.56 -17.24
CA ASP A 63 -3.57 18.91 -17.69
C ASP A 63 -2.24 19.41 -17.08
N GLY A 64 -1.27 18.51 -16.87
CA GLY A 64 0.01 18.82 -16.24
C GLY A 64 0.01 18.81 -14.71
N PHE A 65 -1.15 18.59 -14.07
CA PHE A 65 -1.30 18.55 -12.62
C PHE A 65 -1.49 17.13 -12.09
N TYR A 66 -0.83 16.81 -10.98
CA TYR A 66 -0.97 15.54 -10.28
C TYR A 66 -2.07 15.61 -9.23
N PHE A 67 -3.11 14.80 -9.37
CA PHE A 67 -4.22 14.69 -8.43
C PHE A 67 -4.13 13.38 -7.65
N ASN A 68 -3.89 13.49 -6.34
CA ASN A 68 -3.93 12.35 -5.44
C ASN A 68 -5.39 11.96 -5.15
N GLN A 69 -5.73 10.69 -5.36
CA GLN A 69 -7.08 10.16 -5.18
C GLN A 69 -7.33 9.66 -3.73
N GLY A 70 -6.46 10.03 -2.80
CA GLY A 70 -6.59 9.64 -1.39
C GLY A 70 -5.37 10.01 -0.55
N ALA A 71 -4.29 9.25 -0.67
CA ALA A 71 -3.10 9.48 0.14
C ALA A 71 -2.45 10.84 -0.18
N HIS A 72 -2.27 11.70 0.83
CA HIS A 72 -1.65 13.02 0.68
C HIS A 72 -0.26 13.11 1.32
N ALA A 73 0.01 12.32 2.36
CA ALA A 73 1.28 12.35 3.07
C ALA A 73 1.70 10.94 3.52
N LEU A 74 3.01 10.73 3.61
CA LEU A 74 3.63 9.55 4.22
C LEU A 74 4.29 9.97 5.53
N TYR A 75 3.82 9.41 6.64
CA TYR A 75 4.41 9.64 7.96
C TYR A 75 5.71 8.85 8.09
N ILE A 76 6.84 9.55 8.06
CA ILE A 76 8.18 8.96 8.03
C ILE A 76 8.54 8.13 9.28
N ASN A 77 7.87 8.39 10.41
CA ASN A 77 8.06 7.67 11.66
C ASN A 77 6.96 6.62 11.92
N GLY A 78 6.09 6.37 10.93
CA GLY A 78 5.03 5.37 11.01
C GLY A 78 5.46 3.99 10.51
N ILE A 79 4.51 3.05 10.47
CA ILE A 79 4.76 1.68 9.98
C ILE A 79 4.97 1.60 8.47
N ALA A 80 4.39 2.54 7.71
CA ALA A 80 4.38 2.49 6.25
C ALA A 80 5.80 2.49 5.63
N PRO A 81 6.75 3.38 6.01
CA PRO A 81 8.14 3.31 5.56
C PRO A 81 8.81 1.95 5.76
N LYS A 82 8.56 1.28 6.91
CA LYS A 82 9.12 -0.04 7.20
C LYS A 82 8.62 -1.08 6.20
N ILE A 83 7.31 -1.12 5.95
CA ILE A 83 6.69 -2.02 4.98
C ILE A 83 7.20 -1.71 3.56
N LEU A 84 7.23 -0.43 3.16
CA LEU A 84 7.70 -0.04 1.83
C LEU A 84 9.15 -0.50 1.59
N ASN A 85 10.03 -0.35 2.59
CA ASN A 85 11.40 -0.85 2.52
C ASN A 85 11.45 -2.37 2.40
N GLU A 86 10.68 -3.12 3.19
CA GLU A 86 10.61 -4.58 3.13
C GLU A 86 10.11 -5.08 1.76
N LEU A 87 9.22 -4.32 1.14
CA LEU A 87 8.68 -4.60 -0.19
C LEU A 87 9.54 -4.03 -1.33
N ASN A 88 10.70 -3.42 -1.03
CA ASN A 88 11.57 -2.74 -1.99
C ASN A 88 10.88 -1.63 -2.82
N VAL A 89 9.86 -0.99 -2.23
CA VAL A 89 9.15 0.14 -2.85
C VAL A 89 9.86 1.44 -2.47
N LYS A 90 10.51 2.06 -3.46
CA LYS A 90 11.15 3.37 -3.29
C LYS A 90 10.09 4.47 -3.29
N TYR A 91 10.23 5.43 -2.39
CA TYR A 91 9.41 6.64 -2.37
C TYR A 91 10.30 7.88 -2.22
N ASN A 92 9.81 9.01 -2.72
CA ASN A 92 10.48 10.30 -2.63
C ASN A 92 9.53 11.35 -2.02
N GLY A 93 10.08 12.45 -1.55
CA GLY A 93 9.28 13.53 -0.97
C GLY A 93 10.14 14.51 -0.18
N LYS A 94 9.55 15.66 0.16
CA LYS A 94 10.19 16.67 1.01
C LYS A 94 9.74 16.43 2.46
N LYS A 95 10.70 16.26 3.37
CA LYS A 95 10.40 16.24 4.81
C LYS A 95 9.93 17.63 5.24
N VAL A 96 8.93 17.68 6.10
CA VAL A 96 8.50 18.93 6.72
C VAL A 96 9.62 19.41 7.64
N ASP A 97 10.04 20.65 7.45
CA ASP A 97 11.01 21.30 8.32
C ASP A 97 10.28 21.88 9.53
N PHE A 98 10.28 21.13 10.62
CA PHE A 98 9.58 21.51 11.85
C PHE A 98 10.17 22.74 12.55
N SER A 99 11.38 23.19 12.19
CA SER A 99 11.97 24.42 12.77
C SER A 99 11.17 25.68 12.43
N LYS A 100 10.34 25.62 11.38
CA LYS A 100 9.49 26.71 10.91
C LYS A 100 8.08 26.71 11.50
N TYR A 101 7.79 25.77 12.39
CA TYR A 101 6.47 25.60 12.97
C TYR A 101 6.56 25.65 14.50
N TYR A 102 5.61 26.34 15.12
CA TYR A 102 5.37 26.20 16.55
C TYR A 102 4.57 24.92 16.78
N ILE A 103 5.16 23.95 17.48
CA ILE A 103 4.48 22.71 17.89
C ILE A 103 4.25 22.79 19.40
N GLU A 104 3.01 23.00 19.80
CA GLU A 104 2.64 22.93 21.21
C GLU A 104 2.69 21.47 21.67
N LYS A 105 3.73 21.10 22.43
CA LYS A 105 3.79 19.81 23.11
C LYS A 105 2.82 19.86 24.29
N LYS A 106 1.67 19.21 24.18
CA LYS A 106 0.81 18.96 25.35
C LYS A 106 1.47 17.88 26.23
N GLU A 107 2.32 18.30 27.16
CA GLU A 107 2.96 17.38 28.12
C GLU A 107 1.96 16.81 29.16
N ASN A 108 0.69 17.23 29.17
CA ASN A 108 -0.36 16.75 30.09
C ASN A 108 -1.76 16.61 29.45
N CYS A 109 -1.86 15.99 28.26
CA CYS A 109 -3.19 15.72 27.68
C CYS A 109 -3.78 14.41 28.24
N ILE A 110 -4.71 14.51 29.20
CA ILE A 110 -5.37 13.34 29.82
C ILE A 110 -6.40 12.68 28.86
N ASN A 111 -6.85 13.37 27.80
CA ASN A 111 -7.77 12.84 26.78
C ASN A 111 -7.51 13.48 25.41
N CYS A 112 -6.43 13.06 24.74
CA CYS A 112 -6.24 13.36 23.32
C CYS A 112 -6.69 12.13 22.51
N LEU A 113 -7.79 12.29 21.76
CA LEU A 113 -8.41 11.30 20.87
C LEU A 113 -7.45 10.76 19.79
#